data_AF-A0A8T4UKF1-F1
#
_entry.id   AF-A0A8T4UKF1-F1
#
_cell.length_a   1.000
_cell.length_b   1.000
_cell.length_c   1.000
_cell.angle_alpha   90.00
_cell.angle_beta   90.00
_cell.angle_gamma   90.00
#
_symmetry.space_group_name_H-M   'P 1'
#
loop_
_entity.id
_entity.type
_entity.pdbx_description
1 polymer ?
#
loop_
_entity_poly.entity_id
_entity_poly.type
_entity_poly.pdbx_seq_one_letter_code
_entity_poly.pdbx_strand_id
1 'polypeptide(L)'
;MLKTFNSRSSDTGWLNPERPFSSTLELSPGIEVPYWFYETANGIQTRQVPALEEIRKQLENYLILNIKSCTEILSDFAEQGYEFDVNYNIKSDVLIQDENVISKVTLPIKITTKGLTFNLDPIKITTKGLTFNLDDYPIISNLEVPFGRMYKIAKNVQAEEDKTNFFEEKAFDAMVAFPEIPVSGTEFSCTKSVWKKQDVIRSMKSIISSNINAVRLKGAYEDPNPDNEYFDIDPGMSVANLQSSFLYSSRWPMVVDVFPSEGNIMKSDQLTQKFSDQVSGILSSVLCINNWHFVYDVKFPVLMSLIDPSALDGQGFSFQFANLIIIDNNQPKKNVFGTYDQPDFKFPICKYPLTNVSVYTFAANENGLLVPLSGVDIRYKCITTKCEIGITGESEEGSLTALFPQCLNGLVMGEKAGYYDAQQFASTNEPQVVSLILEPYKTKKISVKLIEKDDGTIRDPYDSETIIFELKNQDNDFSTSFVYPGNTEIDLIPGTYDVKSFIIGNSTWPITIRGQKIEKCVETPKNTIWGGLLKDRQCITTKIDDIVVNEVLKGGADFTWDLTREGLYQKDSITFYTMADHIPGTYESLNLLYSSISKNAGSKYFKEPE
;
A
#
# COMPACT_ATOMS: atom_id res chain seq x y z
N MET A 1 -41.60 12.89 14.87
CA MET A 1 -41.96 14.29 15.14
C MET A 1 -40.83 15.18 14.65
N LEU A 2 -41.03 15.82 13.49
CA LEU A 2 -40.09 16.74 12.85
C LEU A 2 -39.84 17.97 13.74
N LYS A 3 -38.57 18.26 14.04
CA LYS A 3 -38.14 19.64 14.29
C LYS A 3 -36.81 19.89 13.60
N THR A 4 -36.94 20.66 12.52
CA THR A 4 -35.93 21.43 11.84
C THR A 4 -35.10 22.27 12.82
N PHE A 5 -33.78 22.08 12.79
CA PHE A 5 -32.83 23.17 13.03
C PHE A 5 -31.92 23.28 11.82
N ASN A 6 -32.15 24.35 11.08
CA ASN A 6 -31.43 24.73 9.89
C ASN A 6 -30.33 25.69 10.36
N SER A 7 -29.09 25.20 10.48
CA SER A 7 -27.91 26.04 10.45
C SER A 7 -26.91 25.41 9.47
N ARG A 8 -26.88 25.97 8.27
CA ARG A 8 -25.80 25.76 7.31
C ARG A 8 -24.48 26.22 7.95
N SER A 9 -23.64 25.29 8.36
CA SER A 9 -22.21 25.38 8.08
C SER A 9 -21.88 24.24 7.13
N SER A 10 -21.34 24.60 5.98
CA SER A 10 -20.86 23.69 4.95
C SER A 10 -19.55 23.05 5.42
N ASP A 11 -19.63 22.11 6.35
CA ASP A 11 -18.54 21.16 6.59
C ASP A 11 -18.87 19.89 5.82
N THR A 12 -18.52 19.90 4.54
CA THR A 12 -18.27 18.66 3.81
C THR A 12 -17.20 17.89 4.58
N GLY A 13 -17.62 16.88 5.34
CA GLY A 13 -16.73 15.89 5.93
C GLY A 13 -16.05 15.10 4.83
N TRP A 14 -15.05 15.70 4.19
CA TRP A 14 -14.11 14.96 3.38
C TRP A 14 -13.27 14.13 4.36
N LEU A 15 -13.40 12.81 4.30
CA LEU A 15 -12.39 11.87 4.76
C LEU A 15 -11.02 12.46 4.46
N ASN A 16 -10.18 12.59 5.49
CA ASN A 16 -8.81 13.06 5.30
C ASN A 16 -8.17 12.20 4.20
N PRO A 17 -7.77 12.78 3.04
CA PRO A 17 -7.25 12.01 1.91
C PRO A 17 -5.97 11.24 2.25
N GLU A 18 -5.30 11.59 3.36
CA GLU A 18 -4.12 10.86 3.84
C GLU A 18 -4.45 9.64 4.72
N ARG A 19 -5.68 9.54 5.27
CA ARG A 19 -6.12 8.42 6.12
C ARG A 19 -7.62 8.14 5.94
N PRO A 20 -8.01 7.49 4.84
CA PRO A 20 -9.41 7.37 4.44
C PRO A 20 -10.16 6.21 5.13
N PHE A 21 -9.51 5.47 6.03
CA PHE A 21 -10.12 4.32 6.70
C PHE A 21 -10.45 4.64 8.17
N SER A 22 -11.64 4.22 8.59
CA SER A 22 -12.18 4.41 9.95
C SER A 22 -12.66 3.06 10.53
N SER A 23 -13.43 3.08 11.61
CA SER A 23 -14.13 1.88 12.11
C SER A 23 -15.36 1.49 11.26
N THR A 24 -15.78 2.32 10.30
CA THR A 24 -16.89 2.03 9.38
C THR A 24 -16.51 2.32 7.92
N LEU A 25 -17.10 1.56 7.00
CA LEU A 25 -17.08 1.76 5.55
C LEU A 25 -18.35 2.51 5.14
N GLU A 26 -18.20 3.71 4.59
CA GLU A 26 -19.32 4.46 4.00
C GLU A 26 -19.64 3.92 2.59
N LEU A 27 -20.84 3.37 2.42
CA LEU A 27 -21.31 2.89 1.11
C LEU A 27 -21.92 4.03 0.28
N SER A 28 -22.63 4.92 0.95
CA SER A 28 -23.24 6.15 0.43
C SER A 28 -23.53 7.11 1.58
N PRO A 29 -23.82 8.40 1.33
CA PRO A 29 -24.07 9.37 2.39
C PRO A 29 -25.14 8.90 3.39
N GLY A 30 -24.71 8.60 4.62
CA GLY A 30 -25.57 8.13 5.72
C GLY A 30 -25.80 6.61 5.77
N ILE A 31 -25.17 5.82 4.89
CA ILE A 31 -25.18 4.35 4.95
C ILE A 31 -23.76 3.86 5.23
N GLU A 32 -23.57 3.35 6.44
CA GLU A 32 -22.28 2.85 6.93
C GLU A 32 -22.38 1.37 7.31
N VAL A 33 -21.31 0.63 7.02
CA VAL A 33 -21.14 -0.78 7.40
C VAL A 33 -19.92 -0.90 8.32
N PRO A 34 -20.01 -1.60 9.46
CA PRO A 34 -18.87 -1.74 10.36
C PRO A 34 -17.77 -2.62 9.77
N TYR A 35 -16.51 -2.22 9.99
CA TYR A 35 -15.37 -3.06 9.65
C TYR A 35 -15.16 -4.15 10.70
N TRP A 36 -15.31 -5.43 10.41
CA TRP A 36 -14.96 -6.47 11.39
C TRP A 36 -13.46 -6.54 11.67
N PHE A 37 -12.63 -6.24 10.67
CA PHE A 37 -11.21 -6.01 10.80
C PHE A 37 -10.81 -4.68 10.16
N TYR A 38 -10.02 -3.87 10.88
CA TYR A 38 -9.42 -2.64 10.36
C TYR A 38 -8.11 -2.31 11.06
N GLU A 39 -7.30 -1.46 10.44
CA GLU A 39 -6.11 -0.88 11.05
C GLU A 39 -6.38 0.57 11.42
N THR A 40 -6.12 0.88 12.68
CA THR A 40 -6.21 2.23 13.20
C THR A 40 -5.08 3.10 12.65
N ALA A 41 -5.23 4.41 12.80
CA ALA A 41 -4.31 5.41 12.26
C ALA A 41 -2.85 5.29 12.79
N ASN A 42 -2.59 4.53 13.85
CA ASN A 42 -1.28 4.24 14.44
C ASN A 42 -0.78 2.81 14.12
N GLY A 43 -1.38 2.13 13.15
CA GLY A 43 -0.94 0.80 12.73
C GLY A 43 -1.44 -0.34 13.61
N ILE A 44 -2.37 -0.09 14.56
CA ILE A 44 -2.90 -1.15 15.41
C ILE A 44 -4.05 -1.85 14.68
N GLN A 45 -3.87 -3.13 14.42
CA GLN A 45 -4.89 -4.03 13.89
C GLN A 45 -5.95 -4.29 14.95
N THR A 46 -7.20 -4.00 14.62
CA THR A 46 -8.36 -4.08 15.52
C THR A 46 -9.42 -5.00 14.94
N ARG A 47 -10.05 -5.77 15.83
CA ARG A 47 -11.25 -6.54 15.54
C ARG A 47 -12.44 -6.01 16.31
N GLN A 48 -13.59 -5.92 15.63
CA GLN A 48 -14.85 -5.52 16.24
C GLN A 48 -16.01 -6.40 15.76
N VAL A 49 -15.81 -7.71 15.81
CA VAL A 49 -16.90 -8.67 15.57
C VAL A 49 -17.85 -8.63 16.78
N PRO A 50 -19.09 -8.15 16.64
CA PRO A 50 -20.01 -8.03 17.76
C PRO A 50 -20.37 -9.42 18.29
N ALA A 51 -20.45 -9.59 19.61
CA ALA A 51 -20.89 -10.86 20.18
C ALA A 51 -22.41 -11.05 19.94
N LEU A 52 -22.85 -12.28 19.67
CA LEU A 52 -24.27 -12.58 19.44
C LEU A 52 -25.15 -12.13 20.63
N GLU A 53 -24.61 -12.23 21.85
CA GLU A 53 -25.26 -11.76 23.07
C GLU A 53 -25.44 -10.24 23.13
N GLU A 54 -24.50 -9.47 22.56
CA GLU A 54 -24.62 -8.02 22.46
C GLU A 54 -25.69 -7.62 21.45
N ILE A 55 -25.74 -8.31 20.30
CA ILE A 55 -26.78 -8.12 19.28
C ILE A 55 -28.17 -8.43 19.88
N ARG A 56 -28.29 -9.53 20.61
CA ARG A 56 -29.51 -9.94 21.33
C ARG A 56 -30.01 -8.84 22.26
N LYS A 57 -29.12 -8.30 23.10
CA LYS A 57 -29.43 -7.17 24.01
C LYS A 57 -29.81 -5.90 23.26
N GLN A 58 -29.18 -5.60 22.13
CA GLN A 58 -29.54 -4.44 21.31
C GLN A 58 -30.96 -4.58 20.74
N LEU A 59 -31.33 -5.77 20.26
CA LEU A 59 -32.70 -6.06 19.79
C LEU A 59 -33.73 -5.97 20.93
N GLU A 60 -33.42 -6.51 22.11
CA GLU A 60 -34.28 -6.38 23.31
C GLU A 60 -34.51 -4.92 23.69
N ASN A 61 -33.44 -4.13 23.74
CA ASN A 61 -33.53 -2.71 24.05
C ASN A 61 -34.33 -1.96 22.97
N TYR A 62 -34.14 -2.30 21.70
CA TYR A 62 -34.91 -1.71 20.61
C TYR A 62 -36.41 -1.99 20.76
N LEU A 63 -36.79 -3.24 21.08
CA LEU A 63 -38.18 -3.61 21.32
C LEU A 63 -38.77 -2.85 22.52
N ILE A 64 -38.05 -2.76 23.64
CA ILE A 64 -38.49 -2.01 24.84
C ILE A 64 -38.75 -0.54 24.52
N LEU A 65 -37.87 0.10 23.75
CA LEU A 65 -37.98 1.52 23.42
C LEU A 65 -39.10 1.81 22.42
N ASN A 66 -39.40 0.89 21.50
CA ASN A 66 -40.31 1.13 20.38
C ASN A 66 -41.70 0.50 20.54
N ILE A 67 -41.90 -0.48 21.44
CA ILE A 67 -43.21 -1.14 21.58
C ILE A 67 -44.34 -0.17 21.95
N LYS A 68 -44.02 0.99 22.54
CA LYS A 68 -45.00 2.02 22.88
C LYS A 68 -45.79 2.50 21.67
N SER A 69 -45.16 2.67 20.51
CA SER A 69 -45.87 3.08 19.30
C SER A 69 -46.85 2.01 18.80
N CYS A 70 -46.61 0.73 19.11
CA CYS A 70 -47.54 -0.35 18.77
C CYS A 70 -48.82 -0.32 19.60
N THR A 71 -48.85 0.42 20.73
CA THR A 71 -50.05 0.54 21.58
C THR A 71 -51.04 1.58 21.08
N GLU A 72 -50.71 2.34 20.03
CA GLU A 72 -51.62 3.34 19.45
C GLU A 72 -52.92 2.70 18.95
N ILE A 73 -52.88 1.47 18.42
CA ILE A 73 -54.08 0.74 17.95
C ILE A 73 -55.11 0.48 19.06
N LEU A 74 -54.72 0.57 20.34
CA LEU A 74 -55.65 0.41 21.46
C LEU A 74 -56.68 1.55 21.54
N SER A 75 -56.40 2.71 20.93
CA SER A 75 -57.36 3.82 20.87
C SER A 75 -58.65 3.45 20.12
N ASP A 76 -58.55 2.61 19.08
CA ASP A 76 -59.71 2.21 18.26
C ASP A 76 -60.71 1.38 19.07
N PHE A 77 -60.22 0.66 20.08
CA PHE A 77 -61.05 -0.07 21.03
C PHE A 77 -61.61 0.83 22.13
N ALA A 78 -61.00 2.00 22.40
CA ALA A 78 -61.54 2.94 23.37
C ALA A 78 -62.91 3.49 22.95
N GLU A 79 -63.12 3.71 21.65
CA GLU A 79 -64.42 4.12 21.08
C GLU A 79 -65.51 3.05 21.27
N GLN A 80 -65.12 1.78 21.35
CA GLN A 80 -66.02 0.65 21.58
C GLN A 80 -66.35 0.43 23.07
N GLY A 81 -65.84 1.29 23.95
CA GLY A 81 -66.14 1.26 25.39
C GLY A 81 -65.17 0.44 26.23
N TYR A 82 -63.95 0.21 25.74
CA TYR A 82 -62.85 -0.37 26.52
C TYR A 82 -61.94 0.71 27.10
N GLU A 83 -61.45 0.52 28.31
CA GLU A 83 -60.42 1.37 28.93
C GLU A 83 -59.16 0.53 29.15
N PHE A 84 -58.00 1.08 28.76
CA PHE A 84 -56.71 0.42 28.83
C PHE A 84 -55.80 1.16 29.81
N ASP A 85 -55.23 0.42 30.75
CA ASP A 85 -54.16 0.88 31.65
C ASP A 85 -52.91 0.06 31.32
N VAL A 86 -51.96 0.70 30.64
CA VAL A 86 -50.75 0.06 30.11
C VAL A 86 -49.58 0.34 31.05
N ASN A 87 -49.04 -0.72 31.65
CA ASN A 87 -47.84 -0.60 32.47
C ASN A 87 -46.59 -0.74 31.59
N TYR A 88 -45.82 0.33 31.45
CA TYR A 88 -44.60 0.34 30.63
C TYR A 88 -43.37 -0.28 31.31
N ASN A 89 -43.55 -1.11 32.33
CA ASN A 89 -42.52 -2.04 32.83
C ASN A 89 -42.36 -3.23 31.85
N ILE A 90 -41.91 -2.91 30.65
CA ILE A 90 -41.76 -3.85 29.53
C ILE A 90 -40.58 -4.77 29.81
N LYS A 91 -40.78 -6.06 29.58
CA LYS A 91 -39.68 -7.04 29.51
C LYS A 91 -39.60 -7.58 28.10
N SER A 92 -38.39 -7.63 27.55
CA SER A 92 -38.12 -8.25 26.27
C SER A 92 -37.08 -9.35 26.45
N ASP A 93 -37.29 -10.47 25.78
CA ASP A 93 -36.32 -11.55 25.63
C ASP A 93 -36.26 -11.90 24.15
N VAL A 94 -35.05 -11.97 23.60
CA VAL A 94 -34.85 -12.31 22.18
C VAL A 94 -34.02 -13.58 22.11
N LEU A 95 -34.48 -14.54 21.30
CA LEU A 95 -33.76 -15.76 20.96
C LEU A 95 -33.44 -15.74 19.46
N ILE A 96 -32.16 -15.75 19.14
CA ILE A 96 -31.67 -15.84 17.77
C ILE A 96 -31.35 -17.32 17.48
N GLN A 97 -32.13 -17.96 16.62
CA GLN A 97 -31.83 -19.29 16.10
C GLN A 97 -31.29 -19.18 14.67
N ASP A 98 -31.04 -20.31 14.02
CA ASP A 98 -30.37 -20.33 12.72
C ASP A 98 -31.24 -19.76 11.60
N GLU A 99 -32.53 -20.10 11.57
CA GLU A 99 -33.47 -19.73 10.50
C GLU A 99 -34.50 -18.67 10.92
N ASN A 100 -34.53 -18.30 12.20
CA ASN A 100 -35.53 -17.39 12.74
C ASN A 100 -35.05 -16.63 13.98
N VAL A 101 -35.65 -15.46 14.19
CA VAL A 101 -35.49 -14.65 15.39
C VAL A 101 -36.82 -14.62 16.14
N ILE A 102 -36.82 -15.19 17.33
CA ILE A 102 -38.00 -15.21 18.20
C ILE A 102 -37.86 -14.08 19.21
N SER A 103 -38.84 -13.20 19.24
CA SER A 103 -38.94 -12.16 20.27
C SER A 103 -40.12 -12.42 21.18
N LYS A 104 -39.89 -12.27 22.48
CA LYS A 104 -40.89 -12.41 23.52
C LYS A 104 -40.98 -11.10 24.28
N VAL A 105 -42.07 -10.38 24.08
CA VAL A 105 -42.31 -9.10 24.77
C VAL A 105 -43.45 -9.28 25.76
N THR A 106 -43.19 -8.95 27.02
CA THR A 106 -44.21 -8.92 28.07
C THR A 106 -44.56 -7.47 28.34
N LEU A 107 -45.79 -7.10 27.99
CA LEU A 107 -46.37 -5.78 28.22
C LEU A 107 -47.61 -5.97 29.09
N PRO A 108 -47.55 -5.66 30.40
CA PRO A 108 -48.72 -5.77 31.26
C PRO A 108 -49.78 -4.73 30.88
N ILE A 109 -50.95 -5.22 30.48
CA ILE A 109 -52.10 -4.38 30.10
C ILE A 109 -53.31 -4.78 30.96
N LYS A 110 -53.94 -3.79 31.57
CA LYS A 110 -55.21 -3.95 32.24
C LYS A 110 -56.33 -3.36 31.38
N ILE A 111 -57.33 -4.18 31.09
CA ILE A 111 -58.46 -3.83 30.22
C ILE A 111 -59.72 -3.79 31.07
N THR A 112 -60.51 -2.71 30.97
CA THR A 112 -61.80 -2.57 31.68
C THR A 112 -62.92 -2.26 30.69
N THR A 113 -64.03 -2.99 30.73
CA THR A 113 -65.21 -2.72 29.88
C THR A 113 -66.17 -1.74 30.55
N LYS A 114 -66.85 -0.89 29.77
CA LYS A 114 -67.95 -0.06 30.31
C LYS A 114 -69.14 -0.94 30.72
N GLY A 115 -69.67 -0.66 31.90
CA GLY A 115 -70.90 -1.28 32.40
C GLY A 115 -72.13 -0.91 31.57
N LEU A 116 -73.09 -1.82 31.47
CA LEU A 116 -74.36 -1.57 30.79
C LEU A 116 -75.30 -0.81 31.71
N THR A 117 -75.91 0.25 31.19
CA THR A 117 -76.91 1.02 31.93
C THR A 117 -78.29 0.79 31.33
N PHE A 118 -79.18 0.18 32.10
CA PHE A 118 -80.58 0.00 31.77
C PHE A 118 -81.38 1.09 32.46
N ASN A 119 -82.05 1.92 31.68
CA ASN A 119 -83.00 2.90 32.19
C ASN A 119 -84.41 2.28 32.12
N LEU A 120 -84.91 1.82 33.26
CA LEU A 120 -86.26 1.31 33.44
C LEU A 120 -87.00 2.29 34.33
N ASP A 121 -87.50 3.41 33.79
CA ASP A 121 -88.13 4.49 34.56
C ASP A 121 -89.08 3.94 35.66
N PRO A 122 -88.84 4.22 36.97
CA PRO A 122 -87.89 5.18 37.56
C PRO A 122 -86.50 4.61 37.97
N ILE A 123 -86.24 3.34 37.68
CA ILE A 123 -85.06 2.58 38.11
C ILE A 123 -83.96 2.64 37.05
N LYS A 124 -82.78 3.12 37.44
CA LYS A 124 -81.55 3.04 36.66
C LYS A 124 -80.67 1.92 37.21
N ILE A 125 -80.38 0.91 36.41
CA ILE A 125 -79.49 -0.21 36.79
C ILE A 125 -78.22 -0.10 35.95
N THR A 126 -77.07 0.11 36.58
CA THR A 126 -75.77 0.08 35.93
C THR A 126 -75.01 -1.15 36.38
N THR A 127 -74.63 -2.04 35.45
CA THR A 127 -73.77 -3.18 35.76
C THR A 127 -72.34 -2.72 35.99
N LYS A 128 -71.58 -3.44 36.82
CA LYS A 128 -70.14 -3.18 36.97
C LYS A 128 -69.42 -3.69 35.73
N GLY A 129 -68.50 -2.90 35.19
CA GLY A 129 -67.61 -3.32 34.12
C GLY A 129 -66.79 -4.56 34.50
N LEU A 130 -66.33 -5.31 33.50
CA LEU A 130 -65.40 -6.43 33.69
C LEU A 130 -63.97 -5.92 33.56
N THR A 131 -63.07 -6.38 34.43
CA THR A 131 -61.65 -6.05 34.37
C THR A 131 -60.84 -7.32 34.09
N PHE A 132 -59.95 -7.25 33.11
CA PHE A 132 -59.03 -8.30 32.72
C PHE A 132 -57.59 -7.78 32.89
N ASN A 133 -56.74 -8.56 33.54
CA ASN A 133 -55.31 -8.25 33.66
C ASN A 133 -54.53 -9.20 32.76
N LEU A 134 -53.71 -8.66 31.88
CA LEU A 134 -52.83 -9.40 30.96
C LEU A 134 -51.37 -9.29 31.41
N ASP A 135 -51.11 -9.46 32.70
CA ASP A 135 -49.79 -9.22 33.29
C ASP A 135 -48.76 -10.29 32.87
N ASP A 136 -49.21 -11.51 32.60
CA ASP A 136 -48.38 -12.69 32.32
C ASP A 136 -48.53 -13.22 30.88
N TYR A 137 -49.15 -12.45 29.97
CA TYR A 137 -49.32 -12.87 28.58
C TYR A 137 -48.18 -12.34 27.70
N PRO A 138 -47.14 -13.16 27.39
CA PRO A 138 -46.10 -12.74 26.47
C PRO A 138 -46.65 -12.67 25.05
N ILE A 139 -46.37 -11.57 24.38
CA ILE A 139 -46.50 -11.43 22.93
C ILE A 139 -45.26 -12.09 22.33
N ILE A 140 -45.47 -13.18 21.61
CA ILE A 140 -44.40 -13.91 20.92
C ILE A 140 -44.50 -13.58 19.43
N SER A 141 -43.41 -13.09 18.87
CA SER A 141 -43.24 -12.91 17.43
C SER A 141 -42.12 -13.83 16.95
N ASN A 142 -42.38 -14.58 15.89
CA ASN A 142 -41.41 -15.42 15.23
C ASN A 142 -41.14 -14.84 13.84
N LEU A 143 -39.94 -14.30 13.64
CA LEU A 143 -39.53 -13.73 12.37
C LEU A 143 -38.65 -14.73 11.63
N GLU A 144 -39.13 -15.25 10.49
CA GLU A 144 -38.40 -16.19 9.63
C GLU A 144 -37.32 -15.45 8.83
N VAL A 145 -36.16 -15.25 9.47
CA VAL A 145 -34.96 -14.68 8.87
C VAL A 145 -33.74 -15.49 9.33
N PRO A 146 -32.84 -15.91 8.42
CA PRO A 146 -31.71 -16.77 8.74
C PRO A 146 -30.53 -16.02 9.38
N PHE A 147 -30.81 -15.07 10.27
CA PHE A 147 -29.80 -14.20 10.87
C PHE A 147 -28.75 -15.00 11.64
N GLY A 148 -29.15 -15.98 12.45
CA GLY A 148 -28.22 -16.80 13.21
C GLY A 148 -27.29 -17.62 12.32
N ARG A 149 -27.84 -18.21 11.24
CA ARG A 149 -27.05 -18.94 10.25
C ARG A 149 -26.07 -18.02 9.52
N MET A 150 -26.54 -16.87 9.02
CA MET A 150 -25.70 -15.87 8.33
C MET A 150 -24.56 -15.37 9.23
N TYR A 151 -24.85 -15.06 10.50
CA TYR A 151 -23.84 -14.62 11.45
C TYR A 151 -22.77 -15.71 11.70
N LYS A 152 -23.17 -16.99 11.83
CA LYS A 152 -22.22 -18.11 11.95
C LYS A 152 -21.34 -18.25 10.71
N ILE A 153 -21.92 -18.19 9.51
CA ILE A 153 -21.17 -18.24 8.24
C ILE A 153 -20.20 -17.06 8.18
N ALA A 154 -20.65 -15.84 8.44
CA ALA A 154 -19.81 -14.64 8.45
C ALA A 154 -18.63 -14.77 9.42
N LYS A 155 -18.88 -15.30 10.64
CA LYS A 155 -17.81 -15.59 11.60
C LYS A 155 -16.81 -16.63 11.11
N ASN A 156 -17.25 -17.66 10.42
CA ASN A 156 -16.35 -18.68 9.88
C ASN A 156 -15.52 -18.12 8.71
N VAL A 157 -16.14 -17.32 7.85
CA VAL A 157 -15.44 -16.58 6.79
C VAL A 157 -14.38 -15.66 7.39
N GLN A 158 -14.73 -14.89 8.42
CA GLN A 158 -13.77 -14.06 9.14
C GLN A 158 -12.63 -14.88 9.75
N ALA A 159 -12.95 -16.02 10.37
CA ALA A 159 -11.95 -16.88 10.99
C ALA A 159 -10.99 -17.52 9.97
N GLU A 160 -11.48 -17.88 8.79
CA GLU A 160 -10.64 -18.41 7.71
C GLU A 160 -9.78 -17.31 7.10
N GLU A 161 -10.34 -16.12 6.88
CA GLU A 161 -9.60 -14.92 6.47
C GLU A 161 -8.49 -14.58 7.48
N ASP A 162 -8.81 -14.60 8.77
CA ASP A 162 -7.85 -14.37 9.86
C ASP A 162 -6.71 -15.40 9.92
N LYS A 163 -6.94 -16.61 9.41
CA LYS A 163 -5.98 -17.71 9.42
C LYS A 163 -5.12 -17.74 8.17
N THR A 164 -5.69 -17.38 7.03
CA THR A 164 -5.07 -17.58 5.70
C THR A 164 -4.70 -16.28 5.00
N ASN A 165 -5.23 -15.14 5.46
CA ASN A 165 -5.18 -13.86 4.75
C ASN A 165 -5.65 -14.02 3.29
N PHE A 166 -6.76 -14.73 3.11
CA PHE A 166 -7.27 -15.14 1.80
C PHE A 166 -7.40 -13.94 0.86
N PHE A 167 -8.02 -12.84 1.31
CA PHE A 167 -8.22 -11.67 0.46
C PHE A 167 -6.91 -10.96 0.10
N GLU A 168 -5.94 -10.86 1.03
CA GLU A 168 -4.61 -10.33 0.71
C GLU A 168 -3.88 -11.20 -0.31
N GLU A 169 -3.90 -12.51 -0.14
CA GLU A 169 -3.24 -13.46 -1.06
C GLU A 169 -3.84 -13.34 -2.47
N LYS A 170 -5.18 -13.32 -2.60
CA LYS A 170 -5.84 -13.14 -3.91
C LYS A 170 -5.56 -11.78 -4.53
N ALA A 171 -5.53 -10.73 -3.72
CA ALA A 171 -5.20 -9.40 -4.21
C ALA A 171 -3.74 -9.31 -4.67
N PHE A 172 -2.81 -9.91 -3.93
CA PHE A 172 -1.40 -9.94 -4.31
C PHE A 172 -1.15 -10.80 -5.55
N ASP A 173 -1.77 -11.98 -5.65
CA ASP A 173 -1.71 -12.80 -6.86
C ASP A 173 -2.23 -12.04 -8.08
N ALA A 174 -3.31 -11.27 -7.94
CA ALA A 174 -3.81 -10.39 -8.98
C ALA A 174 -2.84 -9.23 -9.28
N MET A 175 -2.09 -8.71 -8.29
CA MET A 175 -1.03 -7.73 -8.55
C MET A 175 0.12 -8.31 -9.37
N VAL A 176 0.49 -9.58 -9.13
CA VAL A 176 1.59 -10.26 -9.83
C VAL A 176 1.18 -10.74 -11.22
N ALA A 177 -0.06 -11.17 -11.41
CA ALA A 177 -0.53 -11.75 -12.66
C ALA A 177 -0.71 -10.74 -13.80
N PHE A 178 -0.90 -9.45 -13.48
CA PHE A 178 -1.24 -8.41 -14.46
C PHE A 178 -0.06 -7.44 -14.69
N PRO A 179 0.43 -7.30 -15.94
CA PRO A 179 1.61 -6.49 -16.25
C PRO A 179 1.43 -4.98 -16.00
N GLU A 180 0.20 -4.50 -15.90
CA GLU A 180 -0.13 -3.11 -15.58
C GLU A 180 0.30 -2.71 -14.16
N ILE A 181 0.56 -3.68 -13.29
CA ILE A 181 1.07 -3.47 -11.92
C ILE A 181 2.50 -4.02 -11.89
N PRO A 182 3.52 -3.16 -12.02
CA PRO A 182 4.90 -3.63 -12.06
C PRO A 182 5.32 -4.10 -10.65
N VAL A 183 5.31 -5.40 -10.37
CA VAL A 183 5.82 -5.95 -9.10
C VAL A 183 7.30 -6.30 -9.22
N SER A 184 7.63 -7.22 -10.11
CA SER A 184 9.01 -7.55 -10.44
C SER A 184 9.10 -8.04 -11.86
N GLY A 185 10.15 -7.64 -12.57
CA GLY A 185 10.29 -8.03 -13.95
C GLY A 185 11.63 -7.61 -14.51
N THR A 186 11.95 -8.22 -15.64
CA THR A 186 13.18 -7.94 -16.37
C THR A 186 12.83 -7.81 -17.84
N GLU A 187 13.27 -6.73 -18.47
CA GLU A 187 13.12 -6.51 -19.91
C GLU A 187 14.45 -6.08 -20.51
N PHE A 188 14.58 -6.29 -21.82
CA PHE A 188 15.75 -5.90 -22.59
C PHE A 188 15.41 -4.62 -23.38
N SER A 189 15.61 -3.45 -22.76
CA SER A 189 15.34 -2.13 -23.33
C SER A 189 16.31 -1.06 -22.80
N CYS A 190 16.90 -0.28 -23.70
CA CYS A 190 17.88 0.75 -23.34
C CYS A 190 17.23 2.02 -22.75
N THR A 191 15.92 2.16 -22.91
CA THR A 191 15.15 3.22 -22.25
C THR A 191 14.63 2.69 -20.92
N LYS A 192 14.94 3.36 -19.81
CA LYS A 192 14.38 3.01 -18.49
C LYS A 192 12.86 2.92 -18.59
N SER A 193 12.30 1.82 -18.10
CA SER A 193 10.86 1.74 -17.93
C SER A 193 10.42 2.68 -16.83
N VAL A 194 9.38 3.45 -17.14
CA VAL A 194 8.84 4.48 -16.27
C VAL A 194 7.34 4.29 -16.15
N TRP A 195 6.85 4.16 -14.92
CA TRP A 195 5.44 4.09 -14.62
C TRP A 195 5.02 5.30 -13.80
N LYS A 196 3.82 5.82 -14.08
CA LYS A 196 3.21 6.86 -13.24
C LYS A 196 2.47 6.17 -12.11
N LYS A 197 2.79 6.51 -10.86
CA LYS A 197 2.18 5.90 -9.66
C LYS A 197 0.65 5.98 -9.72
N GLN A 198 0.10 7.12 -10.15
CA GLN A 198 -1.36 7.29 -10.33
C GLN A 198 -1.99 6.33 -11.34
N ASP A 199 -1.31 6.01 -12.44
CA ASP A 199 -1.84 5.09 -13.45
C ASP A 199 -1.78 3.65 -12.94
N VAL A 200 -0.70 3.27 -12.26
CA VAL A 200 -0.57 1.98 -11.57
C VAL A 200 -1.67 1.80 -10.53
N ILE A 201 -1.92 2.81 -9.69
CA ILE A 201 -3.00 2.76 -8.69
C ILE A 201 -4.37 2.62 -9.37
N ARG A 202 -4.62 3.32 -10.49
CA ARG A 202 -5.88 3.21 -11.23
C ARG A 202 -6.07 1.79 -11.79
N SER A 203 -5.03 1.20 -12.37
CA SER A 203 -5.05 -0.17 -12.86
C SER A 203 -5.26 -1.16 -11.70
N MET A 204 -4.53 -0.99 -10.60
CA MET A 204 -4.65 -1.79 -9.38
C MET A 204 -6.07 -1.78 -8.83
N LYS A 205 -6.72 -0.60 -8.75
CA LYS A 205 -8.13 -0.53 -8.35
C LYS A 205 -9.04 -1.36 -9.24
N SER A 206 -8.85 -1.30 -10.55
CA SER A 206 -9.66 -2.04 -11.51
C SER A 206 -9.44 -3.55 -11.42
N ILE A 207 -8.18 -3.98 -11.37
CA ILE A 207 -7.79 -5.38 -11.33
C ILE A 207 -8.25 -6.03 -10.04
N ILE A 208 -7.98 -5.41 -8.88
CA ILE A 208 -8.41 -5.91 -7.58
C ILE A 208 -9.94 -5.95 -7.50
N SER A 209 -10.64 -4.92 -8.00
CA SER A 209 -12.12 -4.92 -8.01
C SER A 209 -12.68 -6.13 -8.77
N SER A 210 -12.18 -6.42 -9.98
CA SER A 210 -12.65 -7.57 -10.76
C SER A 210 -12.34 -8.91 -10.09
N ASN A 211 -11.16 -9.07 -9.49
CA ASN A 211 -10.73 -10.33 -8.87
C ASN A 211 -11.44 -10.60 -7.54
N ILE A 212 -11.59 -9.57 -6.69
CA ILE A 212 -12.33 -9.71 -5.42
C ILE A 212 -13.80 -10.01 -5.69
N ASN A 213 -14.41 -9.41 -6.72
CA ASN A 213 -15.80 -9.68 -7.09
C ASN A 213 -16.03 -11.09 -7.63
N ALA A 214 -14.97 -11.80 -8.03
CA ALA A 214 -15.04 -13.20 -8.44
C ALA A 214 -15.02 -14.19 -7.25
N VAL A 215 -14.65 -13.72 -6.05
CA VAL A 215 -14.66 -14.53 -4.83
C VAL A 215 -16.09 -14.95 -4.50
N ARG A 216 -16.24 -16.17 -4.00
CA ARG A 216 -17.53 -16.73 -3.58
C ARG A 216 -17.36 -17.74 -2.45
N LEU A 217 -18.47 -18.04 -1.79
CA LEU A 217 -18.50 -19.11 -0.81
C LEU A 217 -18.60 -20.48 -1.49
N LYS A 218 -17.78 -21.41 -1.05
CA LYS A 218 -17.85 -22.80 -1.49
C LYS A 218 -19.24 -23.38 -1.22
N GLY A 219 -19.87 -23.94 -2.25
CA GLY A 219 -21.22 -24.51 -2.18
C GLY A 219 -22.36 -23.49 -2.34
N ALA A 220 -22.09 -22.21 -2.58
CA ALA A 220 -23.13 -21.23 -2.90
C ALA A 220 -23.66 -21.37 -4.34
N TYR A 221 -22.85 -21.94 -5.24
CA TYR A 221 -23.19 -22.19 -6.63
C TYR A 221 -22.65 -23.57 -7.05
N GLU A 222 -23.43 -24.36 -7.81
CA GLU A 222 -22.92 -25.55 -8.47
C GLU A 222 -22.02 -25.11 -9.63
N ASP A 223 -20.70 -25.27 -9.47
CA ASP A 223 -19.77 -24.93 -10.53
C ASP A 223 -19.35 -26.18 -11.32
N PRO A 224 -19.60 -26.24 -12.63
CA PRO A 224 -19.12 -27.32 -13.47
C PRO A 224 -17.60 -27.31 -13.70
N ASN A 225 -16.86 -26.25 -13.33
CA ASN A 225 -15.42 -26.13 -13.53
C ASN A 225 -14.62 -26.18 -12.20
N PRO A 226 -13.82 -27.23 -11.95
CA PRO A 226 -12.98 -27.33 -10.75
C PRO A 226 -11.86 -26.29 -10.66
N ASP A 227 -11.49 -25.60 -11.76
CA ASP A 227 -10.49 -24.51 -11.72
C ASP A 227 -10.98 -23.28 -10.93
N ASN A 228 -12.29 -23.16 -10.67
CA ASN A 228 -12.85 -22.04 -9.93
C ASN A 228 -12.72 -22.19 -8.39
N GLU A 229 -12.20 -23.32 -7.89
CA GLU A 229 -11.89 -23.49 -6.46
C GLU A 229 -10.89 -22.44 -5.95
N TYR A 230 -10.06 -21.86 -6.84
CA TYR A 230 -9.10 -20.83 -6.46
C TYR A 230 -9.75 -19.57 -5.86
N PHE A 231 -10.99 -19.24 -6.24
CA PHE A 231 -11.74 -18.09 -5.70
C PHE A 231 -12.76 -18.49 -4.64
N ASP A 232 -12.74 -19.75 -4.20
CA ASP A 232 -13.67 -20.27 -3.19
C ASP A 232 -13.09 -20.13 -1.79
N ILE A 233 -13.82 -19.44 -0.92
CA ILE A 233 -13.57 -19.48 0.52
C ILE A 233 -14.53 -20.48 1.17
N ASP A 234 -13.97 -21.42 1.94
CA ASP A 234 -14.72 -22.51 2.58
C ASP A 234 -15.14 -22.08 4.00
N PRO A 235 -16.43 -21.79 4.25
CA PRO A 235 -16.91 -21.42 5.58
C PRO A 235 -17.05 -22.63 6.52
N GLY A 236 -16.70 -23.86 6.09
CA GLY A 236 -16.80 -25.08 6.90
C GLY A 236 -18.23 -25.51 7.20
N MET A 237 -19.23 -24.94 6.52
CA MET A 237 -20.65 -25.24 6.68
C MET A 237 -21.45 -24.94 5.42
N SER A 238 -22.67 -25.47 5.32
CA SER A 238 -23.52 -25.26 4.15
C SER A 238 -23.98 -23.81 4.02
N VAL A 239 -23.96 -23.30 2.79
CA VAL A 239 -24.43 -21.96 2.40
C VAL A 239 -25.64 -22.05 1.45
N ALA A 240 -26.34 -23.19 1.45
CA ALA A 240 -27.49 -23.42 0.57
C ALA A 240 -28.55 -22.32 0.74
N ASN A 241 -29.15 -21.92 -0.39
CA ASN A 241 -30.19 -20.88 -0.48
C ASN A 241 -29.72 -19.46 -0.06
N LEU A 242 -28.41 -19.25 0.13
CA LEU A 242 -27.83 -17.93 0.33
C LEU A 242 -27.03 -17.51 -0.90
N GLN A 243 -27.20 -16.26 -1.30
CA GLN A 243 -26.28 -15.59 -2.21
C GLN A 243 -25.16 -14.94 -1.39
N SER A 244 -23.95 -14.96 -1.93
CA SER A 244 -22.82 -14.26 -1.32
C SER A 244 -22.20 -13.30 -2.33
N SER A 245 -21.76 -12.15 -1.84
CA SER A 245 -21.06 -11.16 -2.64
C SER A 245 -19.91 -10.58 -1.84
N PHE A 246 -18.74 -10.60 -2.44
CA PHE A 246 -17.54 -9.93 -1.98
C PHE A 246 -17.29 -8.79 -2.94
N LEU A 247 -17.18 -7.57 -2.44
CA LEU A 247 -17.13 -6.39 -3.28
C LEU A 247 -15.99 -5.48 -2.84
N TYR A 248 -15.15 -5.10 -3.79
CA TYR A 248 -14.37 -3.87 -3.71
C TYR A 248 -14.79 -2.93 -4.84
N SER A 249 -15.23 -1.72 -4.50
CA SER A 249 -15.55 -0.69 -5.48
C SER A 249 -14.31 0.14 -5.81
N SER A 250 -14.01 0.35 -7.10
CA SER A 250 -12.95 1.26 -7.54
C SER A 250 -13.18 2.72 -7.12
N ARG A 251 -14.41 3.07 -6.69
CA ARG A 251 -14.76 4.39 -6.11
C ARG A 251 -14.37 4.51 -4.64
N TRP A 252 -14.16 3.41 -3.94
CA TRP A 252 -13.70 3.43 -2.56
C TRP A 252 -12.22 3.82 -2.46
N PRO A 253 -11.79 4.32 -1.30
CA PRO A 253 -10.39 4.65 -1.08
C PRO A 253 -9.49 3.41 -1.16
N MET A 254 -8.31 3.60 -1.74
CA MET A 254 -7.20 2.65 -1.72
C MET A 254 -5.94 3.47 -1.44
N VAL A 255 -5.22 3.09 -0.38
CA VAL A 255 -3.93 3.68 -0.05
C VAL A 255 -2.85 2.77 -0.62
N VAL A 256 -1.93 3.36 -1.38
CA VAL A 256 -0.83 2.64 -2.02
C VAL A 256 0.46 3.40 -1.81
N ASP A 257 1.38 2.77 -1.08
CA ASP A 257 2.78 3.17 -1.03
C ASP A 257 3.62 2.18 -1.81
N VAL A 258 4.65 2.69 -2.48
CA VAL A 258 5.47 1.91 -3.40
C VAL A 258 6.90 2.37 -3.36
N PHE A 259 7.82 1.41 -3.22
CA PHE A 259 9.25 1.65 -3.05
C PHE A 259 10.07 0.76 -3.99
N PRO A 260 11.14 1.29 -4.62
CA PRO A 260 11.50 2.71 -4.69
C PRO A 260 10.53 3.49 -5.59
N SER A 261 10.29 4.76 -5.25
CA SER A 261 9.61 5.71 -6.14
C SER A 261 10.09 7.13 -5.88
N GLU A 262 10.13 7.96 -6.93
CA GLU A 262 10.50 9.36 -6.87
C GLU A 262 9.26 10.21 -7.15
N GLY A 263 8.62 10.71 -6.08
CA GLY A 263 7.37 11.45 -6.19
C GLY A 263 6.25 10.61 -6.81
N ASN A 264 5.73 11.04 -7.97
CA ASN A 264 4.65 10.34 -8.69
C ASN A 264 5.17 9.35 -9.75
N ILE A 265 6.48 9.07 -9.77
CA ILE A 265 7.13 8.28 -10.81
C ILE A 265 7.84 7.07 -10.21
N MET A 266 7.63 5.93 -10.82
CA MET A 266 8.33 4.67 -10.56
C MET A 266 9.25 4.39 -11.74
N LYS A 267 10.49 4.00 -11.47
CA LYS A 267 11.51 3.77 -12.51
C LYS A 267 12.14 2.40 -12.32
N SER A 268 12.39 1.69 -13.42
CA SER A 268 13.19 0.47 -13.37
C SER A 268 14.64 0.80 -12.99
N ASP A 269 15.24 -0.05 -12.17
CA ASP A 269 16.67 -0.02 -11.93
C ASP A 269 17.38 -0.56 -13.17
N GLN A 270 18.20 0.29 -13.79
CA GLN A 270 19.23 -0.22 -14.69
C GLN A 270 20.26 -0.91 -13.82
N LEU A 271 20.46 -2.19 -14.09
CA LEU A 271 21.22 -3.09 -13.25
C LEU A 271 22.73 -2.81 -13.42
N THR A 272 23.21 -1.72 -12.84
CA THR A 272 24.65 -1.42 -12.80
C THR A 272 25.30 -1.68 -11.44
N GLN A 273 24.54 -1.91 -10.36
CA GLN A 273 25.15 -1.87 -9.01
C GLN A 273 24.81 -2.99 -8.01
N LYS A 274 24.00 -4.02 -8.31
CA LYS A 274 23.61 -5.03 -7.28
C LYS A 274 23.71 -6.51 -7.65
N PHE A 275 24.53 -6.87 -8.63
CA PHE A 275 24.97 -8.26 -8.80
C PHE A 275 26.50 -8.34 -8.79
N SER A 276 27.09 -8.10 -7.62
CA SER A 276 28.40 -8.65 -7.30
C SER A 276 28.20 -10.11 -6.90
N ASP A 277 28.24 -11.01 -7.88
CA ASP A 277 28.86 -12.33 -7.75
C ASP A 277 28.95 -12.99 -9.13
N GLN A 278 30.14 -12.81 -9.72
CA GLN A 278 30.81 -13.62 -10.74
C GLN A 278 30.19 -13.88 -12.13
N VAL A 279 28.91 -13.57 -12.44
CA VAL A 279 28.37 -13.96 -13.77
C VAL A 279 27.50 -12.93 -14.52
N SER A 280 27.09 -11.78 -13.96
CA SER A 280 26.09 -10.90 -14.63
C SER A 280 26.55 -9.50 -15.06
N GLY A 281 27.76 -9.06 -14.71
CA GLY A 281 28.23 -7.69 -15.03
C GLY A 281 28.41 -7.38 -16.52
N ILE A 282 28.50 -8.40 -17.38
CA ILE A 282 28.67 -8.25 -18.85
C ILE A 282 27.30 -8.15 -19.55
N LEU A 283 26.28 -8.82 -19.02
CA LEU A 283 24.97 -8.92 -19.66
C LEU A 283 24.06 -7.74 -19.31
N SER A 284 24.21 -7.14 -18.12
CA SER A 284 23.36 -6.03 -17.72
C SER A 284 23.63 -4.73 -18.50
N SER A 285 24.90 -4.45 -18.82
CA SER A 285 25.31 -3.24 -19.54
C SER A 285 25.16 -3.37 -21.06
N VAL A 286 25.32 -4.57 -21.63
CA VAL A 286 25.28 -4.84 -23.08
C VAL A 286 23.87 -5.19 -23.58
N LEU A 287 23.03 -5.82 -22.75
CA LEU A 287 21.67 -6.22 -23.16
C LEU A 287 20.60 -5.20 -22.81
N CYS A 288 20.98 -4.02 -22.32
CA CYS A 288 20.05 -3.02 -21.85
C CYS A 288 19.00 -3.61 -20.89
N ILE A 289 19.45 -4.29 -19.84
CA ILE A 289 18.54 -4.97 -18.93
C ILE A 289 17.96 -3.94 -17.95
N ASN A 290 16.69 -3.64 -18.12
CA ASN A 290 15.91 -2.96 -17.10
C ASN A 290 15.35 -4.03 -16.17
N ASN A 291 15.74 -3.99 -14.90
CA ASN A 291 15.13 -4.79 -13.86
C ASN A 291 14.30 -3.87 -12.98
N TRP A 292 13.19 -4.36 -12.45
CA TRP A 292 12.48 -3.64 -11.39
C TRP A 292 12.03 -4.62 -10.35
N HIS A 293 12.03 -4.13 -9.11
CA HIS A 293 11.46 -4.81 -7.98
C HIS A 293 10.83 -3.74 -7.11
N PHE A 294 9.52 -3.56 -7.27
CA PHE A 294 8.76 -2.60 -6.48
C PHE A 294 8.08 -3.32 -5.32
N VAL A 295 8.27 -2.76 -4.14
CA VAL A 295 7.64 -3.19 -2.90
C VAL A 295 6.43 -2.31 -2.66
N TYR A 296 5.25 -2.92 -2.60
CA TYR A 296 3.98 -2.23 -2.38
C TYR A 296 3.44 -2.47 -0.97
N ASP A 297 2.95 -1.39 -0.39
CA ASP A 297 2.02 -1.43 0.74
C ASP A 297 0.65 -0.99 0.21
N VAL A 298 -0.35 -1.85 0.32
CA VAL A 298 -1.69 -1.62 -0.25
C VAL A 298 -2.74 -1.82 0.82
N LYS A 299 -3.63 -0.84 0.98
CA LYS A 299 -4.79 -0.93 1.89
C LYS A 299 -6.06 -0.59 1.15
N PHE A 300 -7.05 -1.45 1.20
CA PHE A 300 -8.36 -1.23 0.56
C PHE A 300 -9.46 -2.02 1.26
N PRO A 301 -10.72 -1.59 1.18
CA PRO A 301 -11.81 -2.25 1.88
C PRO A 301 -12.51 -3.29 1.01
N VAL A 302 -12.95 -4.38 1.61
CA VAL A 302 -13.81 -5.38 0.99
C VAL A 302 -15.10 -5.49 1.78
N LEU A 303 -16.23 -5.24 1.12
CA LEU A 303 -17.56 -5.46 1.66
C LEU A 303 -17.96 -6.91 1.42
N MET A 304 -18.37 -7.59 2.48
CA MET A 304 -18.88 -8.95 2.44
C MET A 304 -20.38 -8.92 2.71
N SER A 305 -21.15 -9.59 1.86
CA SER A 305 -22.60 -9.62 1.92
C SER A 305 -23.11 -11.05 1.82
N LEU A 306 -23.98 -11.44 2.75
CA LEU A 306 -24.79 -12.64 2.67
C LEU A 306 -26.24 -12.22 2.45
N ILE A 307 -26.89 -12.77 1.44
CA ILE A 307 -28.21 -12.34 1.01
C ILE A 307 -29.11 -13.57 0.90
N ASP A 308 -30.25 -13.53 1.59
CA ASP A 308 -31.35 -14.46 1.37
C ASP A 308 -32.47 -13.70 0.64
N PRO A 309 -32.68 -13.93 -0.66
CA PRO A 309 -33.72 -13.25 -1.42
C PRO A 309 -35.14 -13.74 -1.09
N SER A 310 -35.28 -14.90 -0.44
CA SER A 310 -36.57 -15.50 -0.08
C SER A 310 -37.10 -15.07 1.28
N ALA A 311 -36.21 -14.61 2.17
CA ALA A 311 -36.55 -14.10 3.49
C ALA A 311 -37.58 -12.96 3.45
N LEU A 312 -38.33 -12.80 4.55
CA LEU A 312 -39.35 -11.76 4.70
C LEU A 312 -40.40 -11.77 3.56
N ASP A 313 -40.96 -12.94 3.26
CA ASP A 313 -41.96 -13.14 2.20
C ASP A 313 -41.47 -12.65 0.82
N GLY A 314 -40.19 -12.87 0.51
CA GLY A 314 -39.57 -12.46 -0.75
C GLY A 314 -39.13 -10.99 -0.82
N GLN A 315 -39.19 -10.24 0.29
CA GLN A 315 -38.57 -8.91 0.36
C GLN A 315 -37.04 -8.98 0.40
N GLY A 316 -36.51 -10.11 0.84
CA GLY A 316 -35.08 -10.37 0.97
C GLY A 316 -34.51 -9.84 2.28
N PHE A 317 -33.41 -10.46 2.71
CA PHE A 317 -32.66 -10.06 3.89
C PHE A 317 -31.16 -10.11 3.59
N SER A 318 -30.42 -9.09 4.03
CA SER A 318 -28.99 -8.99 3.78
C SER A 318 -28.23 -8.75 5.09
N PHE A 319 -27.15 -9.52 5.27
CA PHE A 319 -26.19 -9.36 6.35
C PHE A 319 -24.86 -8.90 5.77
N GLN A 320 -24.34 -7.76 6.25
CA GLN A 320 -23.17 -7.11 5.67
C GLN A 320 -22.16 -6.70 6.74
N PHE A 321 -20.88 -6.87 6.40
CA PHE A 321 -19.74 -6.37 7.17
C PHE A 321 -18.59 -6.09 6.21
N ALA A 322 -17.61 -5.30 6.63
CA ALA A 322 -16.44 -5.00 5.80
C ALA A 322 -15.13 -5.45 6.47
N ASN A 323 -14.08 -5.70 5.70
CA ASN A 323 -12.71 -5.81 6.21
C ASN A 323 -11.80 -4.84 5.47
N LEU A 324 -10.83 -4.28 6.17
CA LEU A 324 -9.69 -3.62 5.57
C LEU A 324 -8.65 -4.66 5.19
N ILE A 325 -8.39 -4.82 3.90
CA ILE A 325 -7.37 -5.72 3.37
C ILE A 325 -6.03 -4.98 3.35
N ILE A 326 -4.97 -5.62 3.85
CA ILE A 326 -3.66 -4.99 4.05
C ILE A 326 -2.56 -5.88 3.48
N ILE A 327 -1.96 -5.43 2.38
CA ILE A 327 -0.71 -5.97 1.86
C ILE A 327 0.40 -5.06 2.37
N ASP A 328 1.38 -5.64 3.04
CA ASP A 328 2.53 -4.96 3.64
C ASP A 328 3.81 -5.59 3.07
N ASN A 329 4.61 -4.78 2.40
CA ASN A 329 5.83 -5.19 1.72
C ASN A 329 5.64 -6.35 0.72
N ASN A 330 4.65 -6.27 -0.18
CA ASN A 330 4.28 -7.34 -1.11
C ASN A 330 3.93 -8.67 -0.43
N GLN A 331 3.55 -8.64 0.85
CA GLN A 331 3.15 -9.82 1.59
C GLN A 331 1.81 -9.55 2.27
N PRO A 332 0.99 -10.58 2.50
CA PRO A 332 -0.15 -10.44 3.38
C PRO A 332 0.25 -9.94 4.77
N LYS A 333 -0.63 -9.16 5.41
CA LYS A 333 -0.44 -8.69 6.78
C LYS A 333 -0.02 -9.82 7.73
N LYS A 334 0.91 -9.51 8.64
CA LYS A 334 1.11 -10.32 9.83
C LYS A 334 0.00 -9.99 10.82
N ASN A 335 -0.75 -11.01 11.22
CA ASN A 335 -1.83 -10.90 12.19
C ASN A 335 -1.25 -10.75 13.60
N VAL A 336 -1.05 -9.50 14.03
CA VAL A 336 -0.52 -9.14 15.36
C VAL A 336 -1.63 -8.43 16.12
N PHE A 337 -2.45 -9.20 16.83
CA PHE A 337 -3.59 -8.66 17.57
C PHE A 337 -3.11 -7.95 18.84
N GLY A 338 -3.27 -6.62 18.87
CA GLY A 338 -3.14 -5.85 20.10
C GLY A 338 -4.40 -5.99 20.93
N THR A 339 -4.30 -6.56 22.14
CA THR A 339 -5.38 -6.45 23.14
C THR A 339 -5.45 -5.01 23.63
N TYR A 340 -6.67 -4.45 23.63
CA TYR A 340 -6.98 -3.12 24.14
C TYR A 340 -6.40 -2.91 25.54
N ASP A 341 -5.51 -1.94 25.65
CA ASP A 341 -5.47 -1.00 26.77
C ASP A 341 -5.25 0.40 26.17
N GLN A 342 -6.26 1.27 26.32
CA GLN A 342 -6.09 2.71 26.14
C GLN A 342 -5.20 3.24 27.28
N PRO A 343 -4.28 4.21 27.03
CA PRO A 343 -4.62 5.47 26.38
C PRO A 343 -3.70 5.90 25.22
N ASP A 344 -4.25 6.83 24.43
CA ASP A 344 -3.62 7.62 23.37
C ASP A 344 -2.18 8.10 23.69
N PHE A 345 -1.24 7.74 22.82
CA PHE A 345 -0.08 8.60 22.53
C PHE A 345 0.21 8.59 21.03
N LYS A 346 -0.56 9.38 20.27
CA LYS A 346 0.05 10.09 19.14
C LYS A 346 0.85 11.23 19.78
N PHE A 347 2.17 11.15 19.81
CA PHE A 347 2.96 12.37 20.05
C PHE A 347 3.01 13.12 18.72
N PRO A 348 2.29 14.24 18.54
CA PRO A 348 2.53 15.11 17.42
C PRO A 348 3.83 15.86 17.71
N ILE A 349 4.97 15.18 17.56
CA ILE A 349 6.26 15.69 18.05
C ILE A 349 6.59 17.04 17.40
N CYS A 350 6.29 17.20 16.10
CA CYS A 350 6.45 18.46 15.38
C CYS A 350 5.51 19.58 15.86
N LYS A 351 4.38 19.26 16.52
CA LYS A 351 3.46 20.27 17.09
C LYS A 351 3.95 20.81 18.43
N TYR A 352 4.84 20.10 19.11
CA TYR A 352 5.39 20.51 20.41
C TYR A 352 6.91 20.64 20.33
N PRO A 353 7.43 21.57 19.51
CA PRO A 353 8.85 21.86 19.52
C PRO A 353 9.19 22.62 20.82
N LEU A 354 10.16 22.11 21.57
CA LEU A 354 10.46 22.57 22.95
C LEU A 354 11.93 22.98 23.14
N THR A 355 12.83 22.47 22.31
CA THR A 355 14.26 22.70 22.47
C THR A 355 14.75 23.71 21.46
N ASN A 356 15.40 24.77 21.93
CA ASN A 356 16.01 25.75 21.04
C ASN A 356 17.29 25.18 20.43
N VAL A 357 17.37 25.10 19.11
CA VAL A 357 18.55 24.62 18.39
C VAL A 357 18.93 25.66 17.35
N SER A 358 20.22 25.99 17.31
CA SER A 358 20.79 26.89 16.32
C SER A 358 21.49 26.08 15.24
N VAL A 359 20.98 26.17 14.01
CA VAL A 359 21.57 25.53 12.83
C VAL A 359 22.31 26.60 12.03
N TYR A 360 23.59 26.35 11.79
CA TYR A 360 24.41 27.16 10.88
C TYR A 360 24.67 26.38 9.60
N THR A 361 24.42 27.00 8.46
CA THR A 361 24.64 26.43 7.15
C THR A 361 25.77 27.15 6.44
N PHE A 362 26.67 26.38 5.87
CA PHE A 362 27.83 26.88 5.13
C PHE A 362 27.87 26.26 3.73
N ALA A 363 28.43 27.00 2.79
CA ALA A 363 28.92 26.47 1.53
C ALA A 363 30.43 26.62 1.49
N ALA A 364 31.13 25.66 0.90
CA ALA A 364 32.55 25.83 0.60
C ALA A 364 32.72 26.59 -0.73
N ASN A 365 33.34 27.77 -0.67
CA ASN A 365 33.67 28.55 -1.87
C ASN A 365 34.82 27.91 -2.68
N GLU A 366 35.22 28.52 -3.80
CA GLU A 366 36.28 28.01 -4.69
C GLU A 366 37.62 27.69 -3.99
N ASN A 367 37.96 28.42 -2.93
CA ASN A 367 39.19 28.23 -2.15
C ASN A 367 39.00 27.26 -0.97
N GLY A 368 37.83 26.62 -0.85
CA GLY A 368 37.48 25.73 0.26
C GLY A 368 37.16 26.47 1.57
N LEU A 369 37.04 27.80 1.54
CA LEU A 369 36.64 28.57 2.71
C LEU A 369 35.13 28.45 2.90
N LEU A 370 34.70 28.11 4.10
CA LEU A 370 33.30 28.05 4.48
C LEU A 370 32.73 29.47 4.55
N VAL A 371 31.74 29.73 3.71
CA VAL A 371 30.95 30.97 3.70
C VAL A 371 29.53 30.68 4.17
N PRO A 372 28.91 31.55 4.98
CA PRO A 372 27.52 31.38 5.39
C PRO A 372 26.58 31.22 4.20
N LEU A 373 25.62 30.31 4.29
CA LEU A 373 24.70 29.97 3.20
C LEU A 373 23.25 30.16 3.66
N SER A 374 22.63 31.29 3.33
CA SER A 374 21.20 31.55 3.58
C SER A 374 20.28 30.83 2.60
N GLY A 375 19.00 30.68 2.93
CA GLY A 375 17.99 30.08 2.05
C GLY A 375 18.05 28.55 1.96
N VAL A 376 18.56 27.89 2.99
CA VAL A 376 18.57 26.42 3.10
C VAL A 376 17.34 25.97 3.88
N ASP A 377 16.56 25.05 3.32
CA ASP A 377 15.41 24.41 3.98
C ASP A 377 15.94 23.41 5.03
N ILE A 378 15.64 23.68 6.30
CA ILE A 378 16.03 22.86 7.43
C ILE A 378 14.87 21.96 7.83
N ARG A 379 15.14 20.66 7.79
CA ARG A 379 14.24 19.59 8.22
C ARG A 379 14.87 18.78 9.33
N TYR A 380 14.03 18.22 10.19
CA TYR A 380 14.46 17.34 11.26
C TYR A 380 13.71 16.03 11.22
N LYS A 381 14.43 14.91 11.15
CA LYS A 381 13.85 13.57 11.22
C LYS A 381 14.11 12.96 12.59
N CYS A 382 13.04 12.60 13.29
CA CYS A 382 13.09 11.81 14.52
C CYS A 382 12.38 10.48 14.29
N ILE A 383 13.12 9.37 14.34
CA ILE A 383 12.62 8.02 14.04
C ILE A 383 11.98 7.97 12.64
N THR A 384 10.65 7.95 12.55
CA THR A 384 9.88 7.93 11.29
C THR A 384 9.28 9.29 10.91
N THR A 385 9.28 10.26 11.81
CA THR A 385 8.61 11.56 11.59
C THR A 385 9.60 12.60 11.08
N LYS A 386 9.28 13.26 9.97
CA LYS A 386 10.00 14.42 9.45
C LYS A 386 9.24 15.70 9.80
N CYS A 387 9.93 16.65 10.42
CA CYS A 387 9.41 17.97 10.78
C CYS A 387 10.08 19.03 9.91
N GLU A 388 9.29 19.89 9.29
CA GLU A 388 9.78 21.13 8.68
C GLU A 388 10.07 22.13 9.81
N ILE A 389 11.30 22.66 9.86
CA ILE A 389 11.73 23.56 10.92
C ILE A 389 11.71 25.00 10.44
N GLY A 390 12.27 25.26 9.26
CA GLY A 390 12.33 26.61 8.70
C GLY A 390 13.46 26.77 7.70
N ILE A 391 13.72 28.01 7.30
CA ILE A 391 14.71 28.37 6.29
C ILE A 391 15.80 29.25 6.92
N THR A 392 17.06 29.01 6.61
CA THR A 392 18.17 29.83 7.14
C THR A 392 18.20 31.24 6.53
N GLY A 393 18.71 32.22 7.28
CA GLY A 393 18.96 33.57 6.75
C GLY A 393 17.90 34.63 7.05
N GLU A 394 16.82 34.32 7.78
CA GLU A 394 15.80 35.32 8.14
C GLU A 394 16.28 36.30 9.23
N SER A 395 17.13 35.83 10.16
CA SER A 395 17.59 36.62 11.31
C SER A 395 19.08 37.00 11.23
N GLU A 396 19.91 36.07 10.78
CA GLU A 396 21.35 36.23 10.58
C GLU A 396 21.77 35.34 9.39
N GLU A 397 22.77 35.79 8.63
CA GLU A 397 23.20 35.14 7.40
C GLU A 397 23.63 33.69 7.64
N GLY A 398 23.04 32.76 6.89
CA GLY A 398 23.33 31.33 7.02
C GLY A 398 22.98 30.71 8.37
N SER A 399 22.09 31.31 9.16
CA SER A 399 21.67 30.72 10.44
C SER A 399 20.15 30.60 10.56
N LEU A 400 19.71 29.62 11.35
CA LEU A 400 18.34 29.42 11.80
C LEU A 400 18.38 29.04 13.27
N THR A 401 17.76 29.85 14.13
CA THR A 401 17.50 29.47 15.53
C THR A 401 16.01 29.21 15.66
N ALA A 402 15.64 27.96 15.91
CA ALA A 402 14.26 27.53 15.95
C ALA A 402 14.03 26.49 17.04
N LEU A 403 12.76 26.28 17.40
CA LEU A 403 12.39 25.21 18.31
C LEU A 403 12.33 23.89 17.53
N PHE A 404 13.05 22.90 18.02
CA PHE A 404 13.03 21.53 17.53
C PHE A 404 12.21 20.65 18.47
N PRO A 405 11.55 19.60 17.96
CA PRO A 405 11.01 18.54 18.79
C PRO A 405 12.14 17.84 19.55
N GLN A 406 11.89 17.45 20.80
CA GLN A 406 12.86 16.70 21.60
C GLN A 406 13.00 15.27 21.10
N CYS A 407 14.21 14.89 20.70
CA CYS A 407 14.51 13.54 20.20
C CYS A 407 15.99 13.19 20.37
N LEU A 408 16.28 11.94 20.74
CA LEU A 408 17.64 11.42 20.79
C LEU A 408 18.02 10.83 19.43
N ASN A 409 19.23 11.15 18.95
CA ASN A 409 19.78 10.69 17.67
C ASN A 409 18.89 11.01 16.47
N GLY A 410 18.26 12.19 16.45
CA GLY A 410 17.57 12.67 15.26
C GLY A 410 18.55 13.14 14.18
N LEU A 411 18.03 13.38 12.99
CA LEU A 411 18.80 13.78 11.81
C LEU A 411 18.36 15.17 11.36
N VAL A 412 19.25 16.14 11.47
CA VAL A 412 19.06 17.49 10.91
C VAL A 412 19.54 17.44 9.46
N MET A 413 18.69 17.89 8.54
CA MET A 413 18.92 17.85 7.10
C MET A 413 18.77 19.26 6.54
N GLY A 414 19.65 19.63 5.63
CA GLY A 414 19.63 20.91 4.93
C GLY A 414 19.58 20.69 3.43
N GLU A 415 18.55 21.22 2.78
CA GLU A 415 18.33 21.09 1.33
C GLU A 415 18.34 22.48 0.68
N LYS A 416 19.06 22.64 -0.43
CA LYS A 416 19.06 23.87 -1.22
C LYS A 416 19.32 23.57 -2.70
N ALA A 417 18.48 24.13 -3.57
CA ALA A 417 18.65 23.97 -5.03
C ALA A 417 20.05 24.41 -5.49
N GLY A 418 20.71 23.56 -6.30
CA GLY A 418 22.07 23.79 -6.80
C GLY A 418 23.17 23.32 -5.83
N TYR A 419 22.82 22.68 -4.72
CA TYR A 419 23.76 22.12 -3.75
C TYR A 419 23.44 20.65 -3.46
N TYR A 420 24.47 19.90 -3.08
CA TYR A 420 24.35 18.59 -2.49
C TYR A 420 23.87 18.70 -1.04
N ASP A 421 22.86 17.91 -0.69
CA ASP A 421 22.18 17.97 0.59
C ASP A 421 23.13 17.60 1.73
N ALA A 422 23.01 18.32 2.86
CA ALA A 422 23.82 18.08 4.04
C ALA A 422 22.98 17.44 5.15
N GLN A 423 23.56 16.48 5.87
CA GLN A 423 22.89 15.82 6.99
C GLN A 423 23.83 15.66 8.19
N GLN A 424 23.31 15.86 9.40
CA GLN A 424 24.05 15.68 10.64
C GLN A 424 23.14 15.09 11.73
N PHE A 425 23.63 14.08 12.44
CA PHE A 425 22.93 13.56 13.62
C PHE A 425 23.03 14.55 14.78
N ALA A 426 21.90 14.83 15.43
CA ALA A 426 21.81 15.72 16.58
C ALA A 426 20.76 15.20 17.56
N SER A 427 21.05 15.29 18.86
CA SER A 427 20.14 14.87 19.94
C SER A 427 19.50 16.11 20.55
N THR A 428 18.30 16.46 20.10
CA THR A 428 17.58 17.71 20.45
C THR A 428 16.85 17.66 21.79
N ASN A 429 17.26 16.78 22.71
CA ASN A 429 16.77 16.78 24.09
C ASN A 429 17.31 17.97 24.91
N GLU A 430 18.40 18.60 24.46
CA GLU A 430 18.98 19.79 25.08
C GLU A 430 19.36 20.83 24.00
N PRO A 431 19.38 22.14 24.33
CA PRO A 431 19.79 23.18 23.40
C PRO A 431 21.19 22.94 22.87
N GLN A 432 21.38 23.09 21.56
CA GLN A 432 22.68 22.86 20.92
C GLN A 432 22.85 23.65 19.63
N VAL A 433 24.06 23.55 19.09
CA VAL A 433 24.44 24.12 17.80
C VAL A 433 24.75 22.98 16.83
N VAL A 434 24.18 23.06 15.63
CA VAL A 434 24.38 22.10 14.53
C VAL A 434 24.96 22.84 13.34
N SER A 435 25.90 22.23 12.61
CA SER A 435 26.55 22.88 11.46
C SER A 435 26.46 21.98 10.23
N LEU A 436 25.80 22.48 9.19
CA LEU A 436 25.62 21.78 7.93
C LEU A 436 26.48 22.44 6.85
N ILE A 437 27.25 21.63 6.13
CA ILE A 437 28.11 22.10 5.03
C ILE A 437 27.54 21.51 3.73
N LEU A 438 27.02 22.37 2.87
CA LEU A 438 26.42 22.00 1.59
C LEU A 438 27.42 22.26 0.46
N GLU A 439 27.67 21.26 -0.38
CA GLU A 439 28.59 21.40 -1.51
C GLU A 439 27.85 21.84 -2.78
N PRO A 440 28.22 22.94 -3.44
CA PRO A 440 27.55 23.37 -4.67
C PRO A 440 27.86 22.40 -5.82
N TYR A 441 26.83 22.05 -6.59
CA TYR A 441 27.04 21.34 -7.85
C TYR A 441 27.78 22.23 -8.85
N LYS A 442 28.69 21.62 -9.61
CA LYS A 442 29.35 22.25 -10.74
C LYS A 442 29.13 21.44 -11.99
N THR A 443 28.35 22.01 -12.90
CA THR A 443 28.13 21.47 -14.24
C THR A 443 29.42 21.63 -15.06
N LYS A 444 29.85 20.53 -15.68
CA LYS A 444 31.03 20.45 -16.52
C LYS A 444 30.70 19.87 -17.88
N LYS A 445 31.28 20.45 -18.92
CA LYS A 445 31.22 19.86 -20.26
C LYS A 445 32.07 18.60 -20.28
N ILE A 446 31.58 17.54 -20.91
CA ILE A 446 32.31 16.28 -20.98
C ILE A 446 32.77 15.99 -22.41
N SER A 447 33.98 15.45 -22.51
CA SER A 447 34.52 14.82 -23.72
C SER A 447 35.06 13.45 -23.34
N VAL A 448 35.01 12.48 -24.26
CA VAL A 448 35.51 11.14 -24.03
C VAL A 448 36.55 10.79 -25.09
N LYS A 449 37.69 10.23 -24.66
CA LYS A 449 38.74 9.69 -25.53
C LYS A 449 39.00 8.23 -25.19
N LEU A 450 39.26 7.45 -26.22
CA LEU A 450 39.61 6.03 -26.09
C LEU A 450 41.12 5.85 -26.26
N ILE A 451 41.71 5.05 -25.39
CA ILE A 451 43.13 4.67 -25.43
C ILE A 451 43.21 3.20 -25.85
N GLU A 452 43.80 2.93 -27.02
CA GLU A 452 44.01 1.57 -27.49
C GLU A 452 45.05 0.85 -26.62
N LYS A 453 44.70 -0.34 -26.13
CA LYS A 453 45.50 -1.06 -25.15
C LYS A 453 46.86 -1.54 -25.67
N ASP A 454 46.97 -1.83 -26.95
CA ASP A 454 48.18 -2.42 -27.55
C ASP A 454 49.33 -1.41 -27.68
N ASP A 455 49.02 -0.22 -28.17
CA ASP A 455 50.01 0.79 -28.57
C ASP A 455 49.86 2.12 -27.82
N GLY A 456 48.78 2.31 -27.05
CA GLY A 456 48.49 3.55 -26.33
C GLY A 456 47.96 4.67 -27.22
N THR A 457 47.57 4.39 -28.47
CA THR A 457 47.03 5.40 -29.38
C THR A 457 45.73 5.97 -28.84
N ILE A 458 45.62 7.30 -28.80
CA ILE A 458 44.42 8.01 -28.34
C ILE A 458 43.56 8.38 -29.55
N ARG A 459 42.27 8.04 -29.51
CA ARG A 459 41.30 8.39 -30.55
C ARG A 459 39.96 8.82 -29.98
N ASP A 460 39.16 9.44 -30.85
CA ASP A 460 37.73 9.63 -30.59
C ASP A 460 36.96 8.31 -30.67
N PRO A 461 35.87 8.16 -29.90
CA PRO A 461 34.88 7.11 -30.11
C PRO A 461 34.38 7.09 -31.56
N TYR A 462 34.21 5.90 -32.12
CA TYR A 462 33.50 5.75 -33.39
C TYR A 462 32.00 5.96 -33.19
N ASP A 463 31.26 6.32 -34.23
CA ASP A 463 29.79 6.48 -34.18
C ASP A 463 29.06 5.20 -33.75
N SER A 464 29.70 4.05 -33.94
CA SER A 464 29.19 2.73 -33.52
C SER A 464 29.59 2.34 -32.10
N GLU A 465 30.18 3.25 -31.32
CA GLU A 465 30.62 2.99 -29.95
C GLU A 465 29.85 3.85 -28.95
N THR A 466 29.32 3.20 -27.92
CA THR A 466 28.67 3.84 -26.77
C THR A 466 29.57 3.67 -25.56
N ILE A 467 29.85 4.77 -24.86
CA ILE A 467 30.71 4.76 -23.68
C ILE A 467 29.88 5.18 -22.47
N ILE A 468 29.97 4.39 -21.41
CA ILE A 468 29.27 4.64 -20.15
C ILE A 468 30.32 4.90 -19.08
N PHE A 469 30.12 5.94 -18.27
CA PHE A 469 30.89 6.20 -17.06
C PHE A 469 29.96 6.26 -15.86
N GLU A 470 30.36 5.60 -14.79
CA GLU A 470 29.74 5.66 -13.46
C GLU A 470 30.75 6.22 -12.47
N LEU A 471 30.31 7.21 -11.68
CA LEU A 471 31.13 7.90 -10.72
C LEU A 471 30.45 7.86 -9.36
N LYS A 472 31.12 7.30 -8.36
CA LYS A 472 30.63 7.26 -6.97
C LYS A 472 31.64 7.97 -6.07
N ASN A 473 31.19 9.00 -5.38
CA ASN A 473 32.04 9.71 -4.42
C ASN A 473 32.28 8.79 -3.20
N GLN A 474 33.51 8.78 -2.68
CA GLN A 474 33.89 7.97 -1.52
C GLN A 474 33.62 8.68 -0.19
N ASP A 475 33.61 10.02 -0.20
CA ASP A 475 33.49 10.86 0.99
C ASP A 475 32.02 11.07 1.42
N ASN A 476 31.07 10.86 0.50
CA ASN A 476 29.64 11.05 0.73
C ASN A 476 28.80 10.15 -0.21
N ASP A 477 27.47 10.14 -0.02
CA ASP A 477 26.56 9.29 -0.80
C ASP A 477 26.26 9.84 -2.22
N PHE A 478 27.07 10.76 -2.75
CA PHE A 478 26.90 11.30 -4.10
C PHE A 478 27.33 10.28 -5.16
N SER A 479 26.44 10.02 -6.12
CA SER A 479 26.75 9.20 -7.29
C SER A 479 26.12 9.79 -8.55
N THR A 480 26.83 9.69 -9.67
CA THR A 480 26.35 10.18 -10.98
C THR A 480 26.85 9.26 -12.09
N SER A 481 26.24 9.33 -13.27
CA SER A 481 26.67 8.59 -14.45
C SER A 481 26.31 9.34 -15.73
N PHE A 482 27.02 9.03 -16.81
CA PHE A 482 26.74 9.59 -18.12
C PHE A 482 27.02 8.58 -19.24
N VAL A 483 26.33 8.78 -20.37
CA VAL A 483 26.47 7.97 -21.59
C VAL A 483 26.93 8.88 -22.72
N TYR A 484 28.10 8.63 -23.30
CA TYR A 484 28.65 9.39 -24.42
C TYR A 484 28.45 8.63 -25.74
N PRO A 485 28.02 9.29 -26.83
CA PRO A 485 27.88 10.75 -27.02
C PRO A 485 26.54 11.38 -26.59
N GLY A 486 25.64 10.64 -25.91
CA GLY A 486 24.30 11.12 -25.55
C GLY A 486 24.27 12.28 -24.54
N ASN A 487 25.18 12.30 -23.58
CA ASN A 487 25.36 13.36 -22.59
C ASN A 487 26.56 14.23 -22.97
N THR A 488 26.38 15.55 -22.86
CA THR A 488 27.45 16.55 -23.08
C THR A 488 27.86 17.30 -21.83
N GLU A 489 27.13 17.12 -20.73
CA GLU A 489 27.37 17.79 -19.45
C GLU A 489 27.15 16.82 -18.27
N ILE A 490 27.82 17.10 -17.15
CA ILE A 490 27.72 16.35 -15.89
C ILE A 490 27.82 17.30 -14.69
N ASP A 491 27.03 17.07 -13.65
CA ASP A 491 27.17 17.77 -12.37
C ASP A 491 28.09 16.98 -11.43
N LEU A 492 29.06 17.68 -10.84
CA LEU A 492 30.06 17.10 -9.93
C LEU A 492 30.22 17.96 -8.67
N ILE A 493 30.74 17.32 -7.62
CA ILE A 493 31.22 17.96 -6.38
C ILE A 493 32.68 17.56 -6.14
N PRO A 494 33.46 18.29 -5.33
CA PRO A 494 34.82 17.87 -5.00
C PRO A 494 34.84 16.55 -4.21
N GLY A 495 35.88 15.75 -4.42
CA GLY A 495 36.12 14.53 -3.65
C GLY A 495 36.79 13.43 -4.47
N THR A 496 37.01 12.30 -3.81
CA THR A 496 37.57 11.10 -4.44
C THR A 496 36.44 10.25 -5.02
N TYR A 497 36.55 9.86 -6.29
CA TYR A 497 35.54 9.09 -7.00
C TYR A 497 36.04 7.69 -7.35
N ASP A 498 35.21 6.68 -7.08
CA ASP A 498 35.28 5.39 -7.75
C ASP A 498 34.66 5.53 -9.14
N VAL A 499 35.48 5.37 -10.18
CA VAL A 499 35.10 5.55 -11.58
C VAL A 499 35.12 4.21 -12.30
N LYS A 500 33.99 3.85 -12.91
CA LYS A 500 33.89 2.69 -13.80
C LYS A 500 33.46 3.10 -15.18
N SER A 501 34.13 2.56 -16.19
CA SER A 501 33.81 2.84 -17.58
C SER A 501 33.68 1.57 -18.41
N PHE A 502 32.79 1.63 -19.40
CA PHE A 502 32.53 0.55 -20.33
C PHE A 502 32.45 1.09 -21.75
N ILE A 503 33.08 0.39 -22.69
CA ILE A 503 32.99 0.67 -24.13
C ILE A 503 32.18 -0.45 -24.75
N ILE A 504 31.08 -0.09 -25.38
CA ILE A 504 30.21 -1.01 -26.11
C ILE A 504 30.33 -0.67 -27.59
N GLY A 505 30.45 -1.67 -28.46
CA GLY A 505 30.36 -1.43 -29.89
C GLY A 505 29.93 -2.66 -30.68
N ASN A 506 29.65 -2.45 -31.96
CA ASN A 506 29.18 -3.50 -32.85
C ASN A 506 30.21 -4.64 -32.97
N SER A 507 29.70 -5.87 -32.87
CA SER A 507 30.43 -7.10 -33.09
C SER A 507 30.28 -7.59 -34.54
N THR A 508 31.34 -8.19 -35.08
CA THR A 508 31.31 -8.90 -36.37
C THR A 508 30.80 -10.34 -36.24
N TRP A 509 30.59 -10.83 -35.02
CA TRP A 509 30.02 -12.15 -34.73
C TRP A 509 28.84 -11.99 -33.74
N PRO A 510 27.63 -12.45 -34.11
CA PRO A 510 26.47 -12.37 -33.23
C PRO A 510 26.68 -13.26 -32.01
N ILE A 511 26.59 -12.69 -30.79
CA ILE A 511 26.50 -13.51 -29.59
C ILE A 511 25.07 -14.04 -29.53
N THR A 512 24.90 -15.31 -29.86
CA THR A 512 23.61 -15.98 -29.72
C THR A 512 23.50 -16.55 -28.31
N ILE A 513 22.76 -15.87 -27.46
CA ILE A 513 22.30 -16.44 -26.19
C ILE A 513 21.23 -17.45 -26.57
N ARG A 514 21.58 -18.73 -26.49
CA ARG A 514 20.67 -19.81 -26.84
C ARG A 514 19.45 -19.71 -25.93
N GLY A 515 18.31 -19.52 -26.56
CA GLY A 515 17.01 -19.55 -25.95
C GLY A 515 16.84 -20.85 -25.20
N GLN A 516 16.51 -20.73 -23.91
CA GLN A 516 16.26 -21.89 -23.08
C GLN A 516 14.76 -22.15 -23.02
N LYS A 517 14.41 -23.44 -23.04
CA LYS A 517 13.08 -23.89 -22.73
C LYS A 517 12.93 -23.89 -21.22
N ILE A 518 12.24 -22.88 -20.71
CA ILE A 518 11.89 -22.85 -19.29
C ILE A 518 10.60 -23.63 -19.14
N GLU A 519 10.72 -24.76 -18.47
CA GLU A 519 9.60 -25.65 -18.23
C GLU A 519 9.00 -25.33 -16.86
N LYS A 520 7.92 -24.54 -16.85
CA LYS A 520 7.20 -24.19 -15.63
C LYS A 520 6.10 -25.22 -15.42
N CYS A 521 6.34 -26.14 -14.50
CA CYS A 521 5.44 -27.23 -14.22
C CYS A 521 4.49 -26.89 -13.08
N VAL A 522 3.21 -27.02 -13.36
CA VAL A 522 2.14 -26.92 -12.38
C VAL A 522 1.54 -28.32 -12.23
N GLU A 523 1.41 -28.80 -11.00
CA GLU A 523 0.74 -30.08 -10.76
C GLU A 523 -0.76 -29.87 -10.96
N THR A 524 -1.30 -30.43 -12.03
CA THR A 524 -2.73 -30.36 -12.35
C THR A 524 -3.37 -31.73 -12.10
N PRO A 525 -4.48 -31.84 -11.38
CA PRO A 525 -5.18 -33.10 -11.21
C PRO A 525 -5.77 -33.56 -12.55
N LYS A 526 -5.51 -34.81 -12.97
CA LYS A 526 -6.26 -35.42 -14.09
C LYS A 526 -7.23 -36.47 -13.53
N ASN A 527 -8.52 -36.22 -13.70
CA ASN A 527 -9.53 -37.24 -13.44
C ASN A 527 -9.44 -38.33 -14.50
N THR A 528 -8.96 -39.51 -14.12
CA THR A 528 -9.27 -40.73 -14.87
C THR A 528 -10.66 -41.20 -14.49
N ILE A 529 -11.35 -41.79 -15.47
CA ILE A 529 -12.75 -42.26 -15.41
C ILE A 529 -13.01 -43.27 -14.25
N TRP A 530 -11.95 -43.72 -13.56
CA TRP A 530 -11.98 -44.73 -12.50
C TRP A 530 -11.53 -44.24 -11.12
N GLY A 531 -11.66 -42.94 -10.81
CA GLY A 531 -11.63 -42.45 -9.43
C GLY A 531 -10.27 -42.52 -8.70
N GLY A 532 -9.16 -42.66 -9.44
CA GLY A 532 -7.81 -42.56 -8.90
C GLY A 532 -7.17 -41.19 -9.18
N LEU A 533 -6.75 -40.49 -8.13
CA LEU A 533 -6.00 -39.23 -8.19
C LEU A 533 -4.54 -39.50 -8.61
N LEU A 534 -4.27 -39.42 -9.91
CA LEU A 534 -2.90 -39.25 -10.40
C LEU A 534 -2.67 -37.77 -10.68
N LYS A 535 -1.63 -37.22 -10.05
CA LYS A 535 -1.14 -35.87 -10.32
C LYS A 535 -0.49 -35.88 -11.71
N ASP A 536 -1.05 -35.13 -12.65
CA ASP A 536 -0.43 -34.97 -13.97
C ASP A 536 0.31 -33.65 -13.98
N ARG A 537 1.61 -33.72 -14.24
CA ARG A 537 2.50 -32.57 -14.16
C ARG A 537 2.38 -31.82 -15.48
N GLN A 538 1.55 -30.78 -15.53
CA GLN A 538 1.43 -29.95 -16.72
C GLN A 538 2.50 -28.89 -16.73
N CYS A 539 3.45 -29.12 -17.62
CA CYS A 539 4.61 -28.29 -17.81
C CYS A 539 4.38 -27.34 -18.98
N ILE A 540 4.18 -26.06 -18.68
CA ILE A 540 4.17 -25.02 -19.69
C ILE A 540 5.63 -24.74 -20.02
N THR A 541 6.04 -25.17 -21.21
CA THR A 541 7.37 -24.90 -21.73
C THR A 541 7.36 -23.55 -22.44
N THR A 542 7.80 -22.51 -21.75
CA THR A 542 8.05 -21.21 -22.37
C THR A 542 9.38 -21.28 -23.08
N LYS A 543 9.34 -21.30 -24.41
CA LYS A 543 10.54 -21.19 -25.23
C LYS A 543 10.93 -19.72 -25.28
N ILE A 544 12.00 -19.38 -24.58
CA ILE A 544 12.70 -18.12 -24.86
C ILE A 544 13.41 -18.36 -26.18
N ASP A 545 13.21 -17.48 -27.16
CA ASP A 545 13.92 -17.58 -28.44
C ASP A 545 15.37 -17.16 -28.30
N ASP A 546 16.20 -17.59 -29.24
CA ASP A 546 17.61 -17.23 -29.29
C ASP A 546 17.73 -15.70 -29.38
N ILE A 547 18.41 -15.10 -28.40
CA ILE A 547 18.68 -13.66 -28.40
C ILE A 547 20.01 -13.46 -29.10
N VAL A 548 19.98 -12.77 -30.23
CA VAL A 548 21.18 -12.38 -30.97
C VAL A 548 21.59 -10.98 -30.54
N VAL A 549 22.75 -10.90 -29.88
CA VAL A 549 23.32 -9.66 -29.39
C VAL A 549 24.42 -9.24 -30.37
N ASN A 550 24.21 -8.09 -31.00
CA ASN A 550 25.13 -7.54 -32.00
C ASN A 550 26.09 -6.51 -31.40
N GLU A 551 25.87 -6.09 -30.17
CA GLU A 551 26.72 -5.16 -29.43
C GLU A 551 27.50 -5.95 -28.38
N VAL A 552 28.78 -5.65 -28.22
CA VAL A 552 29.64 -6.35 -27.27
C VAL A 552 30.55 -5.38 -26.54
N LEU A 553 30.98 -5.78 -25.35
CA LEU A 553 31.99 -5.07 -24.59
C LEU A 553 33.32 -5.08 -25.40
N LYS A 554 33.87 -3.89 -25.62
CA LYS A 554 35.14 -3.66 -26.33
C LYS A 554 36.24 -3.13 -25.40
N GLY A 555 35.95 -2.85 -24.14
CA GLY A 555 36.92 -2.28 -23.22
C GLY A 555 36.26 -1.54 -22.07
N GLY A 556 37.07 -0.89 -21.25
CA GLY A 556 36.65 -0.24 -20.01
C GLY A 556 37.81 -0.01 -19.05
N ALA A 557 37.54 0.67 -17.95
CA ALA A 557 38.48 0.83 -16.83
C ALA A 557 37.71 0.89 -15.50
N ASP A 558 38.38 0.51 -14.41
CA ASP A 558 37.90 0.65 -13.03
C ASP A 558 39.04 1.26 -12.22
N PHE A 559 38.86 2.47 -11.71
CA PHE A 559 39.91 3.27 -11.09
C PHE A 559 39.35 4.30 -10.11
N THR A 560 40.23 4.85 -9.28
CA THR A 560 39.91 5.96 -8.38
C THR A 560 40.42 7.26 -8.99
N TRP A 561 39.64 8.34 -8.89
CA TRP A 561 39.97 9.65 -9.42
C TRP A 561 39.74 10.75 -8.39
N ASP A 562 40.77 11.54 -8.11
CA ASP A 562 40.71 12.65 -7.17
C ASP A 562 40.34 13.95 -7.87
N LEU A 563 39.09 14.40 -7.69
CA LEU A 563 38.62 15.67 -8.21
C LEU A 563 38.76 16.75 -7.14
N THR A 564 39.89 17.45 -7.16
CA THR A 564 40.14 18.57 -6.26
C THR A 564 39.17 19.72 -6.53
N ARG A 565 38.89 20.54 -5.50
CA ARG A 565 38.07 21.74 -5.66
C ARG A 565 38.66 22.71 -6.68
N GLU A 566 39.98 22.92 -6.64
CA GLU A 566 40.67 23.76 -7.63
C GLU A 566 40.45 23.22 -9.05
N GLY A 567 40.62 21.91 -9.26
CA GLY A 567 40.37 21.26 -10.55
C GLY A 567 38.93 21.41 -11.03
N LEU A 568 37.97 21.27 -10.11
CA LEU A 568 36.55 21.46 -10.42
C LEU A 568 36.20 22.92 -10.72
N TYR A 569 36.88 23.92 -10.15
CA TYR A 569 36.53 25.33 -10.38
C TYR A 569 37.29 25.97 -11.54
N GLN A 570 38.51 25.53 -11.86
CA GLN A 570 39.32 26.11 -12.94
C GLN A 570 38.99 25.56 -14.33
N LYS A 571 38.50 24.32 -14.44
CA LYS A 571 38.26 23.65 -15.72
C LYS A 571 36.79 23.71 -16.11
N ASP A 572 36.46 24.28 -17.27
CA ASP A 572 35.07 24.30 -17.77
C ASP A 572 34.64 22.98 -18.43
N SER A 573 35.60 22.15 -18.81
CA SER A 573 35.38 20.85 -19.42
C SER A 573 36.30 19.79 -18.81
N ILE A 574 35.83 18.54 -18.77
CA ILE A 574 36.59 17.38 -18.32
C ILE A 574 36.64 16.37 -19.48
N THR A 575 37.85 15.92 -19.81
CA THR A 575 38.06 14.84 -20.78
C THR A 575 38.26 13.53 -20.02
N PHE A 576 37.30 12.62 -20.17
CA PHE A 576 37.38 11.28 -19.61
C PHE A 576 38.10 10.34 -20.56
N TYR A 577 38.98 9.51 -20.00
CA TYR A 577 39.70 8.48 -20.74
C TYR A 577 39.23 7.10 -20.31
N THR A 578 39.14 6.18 -21.28
CA THR A 578 38.92 4.76 -21.00
C THR A 578 39.68 3.92 -22.02
N MET A 579 39.98 2.67 -21.67
CA MET A 579 40.81 1.80 -22.50
C MET A 579 39.99 0.92 -23.41
N ALA A 580 40.27 1.00 -24.71
CA ALA A 580 39.75 0.10 -25.74
C ALA A 580 40.65 -1.13 -25.87
N ASP A 581 40.03 -2.29 -26.01
CA ASP A 581 40.64 -3.58 -26.22
C ASP A 581 40.12 -4.17 -27.54
N HIS A 582 40.71 -5.27 -27.97
CA HIS A 582 40.22 -6.01 -29.11
C HIS A 582 38.79 -6.51 -28.87
N ILE A 583 37.99 -6.50 -29.95
CA ILE A 583 36.66 -7.11 -29.93
C ILE A 583 36.86 -8.60 -29.60
N PRO A 584 36.35 -9.10 -28.47
CA PRO A 584 36.50 -10.51 -28.12
C PRO A 584 35.83 -11.33 -29.22
N GLY A 585 36.43 -12.44 -29.64
CA GLY A 585 35.91 -13.31 -30.71
C GLY A 585 35.15 -14.55 -30.18
N THR A 586 35.13 -14.72 -28.86
CA THR A 586 34.57 -15.89 -28.16
C THR A 586 34.03 -15.48 -26.78
N TYR A 587 33.14 -16.28 -26.20
CA TYR A 587 32.66 -16.07 -24.81
C TYR A 587 33.81 -16.09 -23.78
N GLU A 588 34.81 -16.94 -23.99
CA GLU A 588 35.99 -17.02 -23.12
C GLU A 588 36.83 -15.73 -23.18
N SER A 589 37.05 -15.18 -24.38
CA SER A 589 37.76 -13.91 -24.55
C SER A 589 36.99 -12.72 -23.98
N LEU A 590 35.66 -12.76 -23.99
CA LEU A 590 34.80 -11.76 -23.33
C LEU A 590 34.96 -11.76 -21.79
N ASN A 591 35.07 -12.95 -21.17
CA ASN A 591 35.34 -13.06 -19.72
C ASN A 591 36.75 -12.59 -19.35
N LEU A 592 37.73 -12.86 -20.21
CA LEU A 592 39.10 -12.36 -20.05
C LEU A 592 39.16 -10.83 -20.16
N LEU A 593 38.43 -10.26 -21.12
CA LEU A 593 38.30 -8.82 -21.29
C LEU A 593 37.70 -8.17 -20.03
N TYR A 594 36.62 -8.72 -19.49
CA TYR A 594 36.01 -8.22 -18.24
C TYR A 594 36.97 -8.23 -17.06
N SER A 595 37.68 -9.35 -16.87
CA SER A 595 38.71 -9.48 -15.82
C SER A 595 39.90 -8.52 -16.02
N SER A 596 40.04 -7.94 -17.22
CA SER A 596 41.08 -6.98 -17.53
C SER A 596 40.67 -5.53 -17.23
N ILE A 597 39.36 -5.21 -17.20
CA ILE A 597 38.87 -3.85 -16.89
C ILE A 597 39.37 -3.37 -15.53
N SER A 598 39.30 -4.22 -14.51
CA SER A 598 39.82 -3.92 -13.16
C SER A 598 41.35 -3.82 -13.07
N LYS A 599 42.05 -4.22 -14.13
CA LYS A 599 43.52 -4.15 -14.22
C LYS A 599 43.98 -3.03 -15.15
N ASN A 600 43.09 -2.45 -15.96
CA ASN A 600 43.44 -1.46 -16.97
C ASN A 600 43.97 -0.16 -16.34
N ALA A 601 43.56 0.17 -15.11
CA ALA A 601 44.15 1.27 -14.34
C ALA A 601 45.66 1.11 -14.08
N GLY A 602 46.17 -0.13 -14.06
CA GLY A 602 47.59 -0.44 -13.93
C GLY A 602 48.38 -0.41 -15.25
N SER A 603 47.73 -0.11 -16.38
CA SER A 603 48.39 0.03 -17.68
C SER A 603 49.29 1.25 -17.70
N LYS A 604 50.49 1.13 -18.30
CA LYS A 604 51.38 2.27 -18.54
C LYS A 604 50.80 3.34 -19.48
N TYR A 605 49.72 3.02 -20.21
CA TYR A 605 49.02 3.93 -21.11
C TYR A 605 47.77 4.54 -20.49
N PHE A 606 47.36 4.08 -19.30
CA PHE A 606 46.18 4.59 -18.62
C PHE A 606 46.33 6.09 -18.32
N LYS A 607 45.22 6.82 -18.46
CA LYS A 607 45.13 8.24 -18.10
C LYS A 607 43.89 8.45 -17.25
N GLU A 608 44.06 9.25 -16.22
CA GLU A 608 42.95 9.78 -15.44
C GLU A 608 42.24 10.92 -16.20
N PRO A 609 41.00 11.26 -15.82
CA PRO A 609 40.29 12.40 -16.38
C PRO A 609 41.07 13.72 -16.18
N GLU A 610 41.11 14.56 -17.22
CA GLU A 610 41.83 15.84 -17.21
C GLU A 610 41.03 17.04 -17.69
#